data_AF-A0A8B0SSE1-F1
#
_entry.id   AF-A0A8B0SSE1-F1
#
_cell.length_a   1.000
_cell.length_b   1.000
_cell.length_c   1.000
_cell.angle_alpha   90.00
_cell.angle_beta   90.00
_cell.angle_gamma   90.00
#
_symmetry.space_group_name_H-M   'P 1'
#
loop_
_entity.id
_entity.type
_entity.pdbx_description
1 polymer ?
#
loop_
_entity_poly.entity_id
_entity_poly.type
_entity_poly.pdbx_seq_one_letter_code
_entity_poly.pdbx_strand_id
1 'polypeptide(L)'
;MFIDEVHTIVGAGRGGGEGGLDVANVFKPMMARGELNLIGATTLNEYQKYIEKDAALERRFQPVTVPEPTVARAIMILRGLRDTFEAHHKVSISEDAIIAAAELSDRYITARFLPDKAIDLLDRAAARVKLSATARPVAVQELESELHQLRREQDYVAARKQYDRAAELGKRIEAKEAELKKLVEDWERERASGSAEVKAEHVAQIVSRLTGIPVNELTVEEREKAAALGTTAARAPGGTRRGGPCRGRCRAAVPRRPA
;
A
#
# COMPACT_ATOMS: atom_id res chain seq x y z
N MET A 1 0.25 -16.59 -25.64
CA MET A 1 0.75 -17.00 -24.31
C MET A 1 1.36 -15.80 -23.60
N PHE A 2 1.20 -15.67 -22.29
CA PHE A 2 1.85 -14.62 -21.49
C PHE A 2 2.82 -15.27 -20.49
N ILE A 3 4.00 -14.69 -20.35
CA ILE A 3 5.01 -15.11 -19.36
C ILE A 3 5.46 -13.86 -18.62
N ASP A 4 5.22 -13.86 -17.31
CA ASP A 4 5.85 -12.88 -16.42
C ASP A 4 7.29 -13.29 -16.16
N GLU A 5 8.18 -12.32 -16.02
CA GLU A 5 9.61 -12.56 -15.79
C GLU A 5 10.25 -13.54 -16.81
N VAL A 6 10.07 -13.28 -18.11
CA VAL A 6 10.51 -14.18 -19.20
C VAL A 6 12.02 -14.51 -19.17
N HIS A 7 12.83 -13.73 -18.47
CA HIS A 7 14.25 -14.00 -18.28
C HIS A 7 14.51 -15.27 -17.45
N THR A 8 13.57 -15.70 -16.60
CA THR A 8 13.69 -16.91 -15.75
C THR A 8 13.78 -18.18 -16.60
N ILE A 9 13.03 -18.24 -17.70
CA ILE A 9 12.99 -19.39 -18.61
C ILE A 9 14.06 -19.33 -19.72
N VAL A 10 14.71 -18.18 -19.89
CA VAL A 10 15.74 -17.92 -20.93
C VAL A 10 17.16 -17.92 -20.36
N GLY A 11 17.33 -17.51 -19.10
CA GLY A 11 18.63 -17.24 -18.50
C GLY A 11 19.24 -18.38 -17.68
N ALA A 12 18.48 -19.45 -17.41
CA ALA A 12 18.89 -20.55 -16.53
C ALA A 12 20.11 -21.36 -17.03
N GLY A 13 20.44 -21.29 -18.32
CA GLY A 13 21.53 -22.06 -18.92
C GLY A 13 22.95 -21.48 -18.76
N ARG A 14 23.13 -20.28 -18.20
CA ARG A 14 24.41 -19.54 -18.28
C ARG A 14 25.10 -19.19 -16.95
N GLY A 15 24.53 -19.55 -15.80
CA GLY A 15 25.11 -19.27 -14.48
C GLY A 15 24.99 -20.46 -13.54
N GLY A 16 26.13 -21.04 -13.14
CA GLY A 16 26.26 -22.28 -12.36
C GLY A 16 25.76 -22.26 -10.91
N GLY A 17 24.49 -21.98 -10.69
CA GLY A 17 23.83 -22.17 -9.40
C GLY A 17 22.34 -22.44 -9.61
N GLU A 18 21.94 -23.69 -9.41
CA GLU A 18 20.56 -24.17 -9.33
C GLU A 18 19.70 -24.09 -10.61
N GLY A 19 19.87 -25.09 -11.48
CA GLY A 19 18.76 -26.00 -11.84
C GLY A 19 17.48 -25.46 -12.49
N GLY A 20 17.47 -24.26 -13.07
CA GLY A 20 16.35 -23.86 -13.92
C GLY A 20 16.34 -24.66 -15.23
N LEU A 21 15.21 -25.29 -15.57
CA LEU A 21 15.03 -25.89 -16.89
C LEU A 21 15.18 -24.79 -17.96
N ASP A 22 16.15 -24.94 -18.88
CA ASP A 22 16.31 -24.05 -20.03
C ASP A 22 15.24 -24.37 -21.08
N VAL A 23 14.01 -23.93 -20.80
CA VAL A 23 12.85 -24.11 -21.69
C VAL A 23 12.99 -23.29 -22.97
N ALA A 24 13.94 -22.35 -23.04
CA ALA A 24 14.16 -21.55 -24.23
C ALA A 24 14.53 -22.39 -25.46
N ASN A 25 15.24 -23.52 -25.29
CA ASN A 25 15.56 -24.41 -26.41
C ASN A 25 14.34 -25.15 -26.97
N VAL A 26 13.29 -25.32 -26.16
CA VAL A 26 11.99 -25.88 -26.59
C VAL A 26 11.19 -24.84 -27.36
N PHE A 27 11.20 -23.57 -26.90
CA PHE A 27 10.41 -22.51 -27.52
C PHE A 27 11.05 -21.91 -28.78
N LYS A 28 12.39 -21.88 -28.88
CA LYS A 28 13.12 -21.30 -30.02
C LYS A 28 12.66 -21.84 -31.39
N PRO A 29 12.51 -23.17 -31.61
CA PRO A 29 12.01 -23.69 -32.88
C PRO A 29 10.58 -23.25 -33.20
N MET A 30 9.69 -23.27 -32.20
CA MET A 30 8.28 -22.88 -32.38
C MET A 30 8.14 -21.38 -32.67
N MET A 31 8.94 -20.54 -32.01
CA MET A 31 9.03 -19.11 -32.28
C MET A 31 9.64 -18.81 -33.66
N ALA A 32 10.61 -19.62 -34.11
CA ALA A 32 11.21 -19.47 -35.42
C ALA A 32 10.24 -19.79 -36.56
N ARG A 33 9.36 -20.79 -36.39
CA ARG A 33 8.30 -21.16 -37.33
C ARG A 33 7.05 -20.27 -37.24
N GLY A 34 6.97 -19.38 -36.24
CA GLY A 34 5.80 -18.51 -36.03
C GLY A 34 4.58 -19.24 -35.46
N GLU A 35 4.74 -20.47 -34.97
CA GLU A 35 3.68 -21.29 -34.37
C GLU A 35 3.33 -20.83 -32.94
N LEU A 36 4.24 -20.09 -32.29
CA LEU A 36 4.07 -19.62 -30.91
C LEU A 36 4.04 -18.09 -30.83
N ASN A 37 2.89 -17.54 -30.44
CA ASN A 37 2.73 -16.13 -30.09
C ASN A 37 2.87 -15.94 -28.57
N LEU A 38 3.87 -15.17 -28.16
CA LEU A 38 4.23 -14.96 -26.77
C LEU A 38 4.39 -13.46 -26.45
N ILE A 39 3.84 -13.06 -25.30
CA ILE A 39 4.11 -11.76 -24.65
C ILE A 39 4.91 -12.06 -23.39
N GLY A 40 6.10 -11.48 -23.30
CA GLY A 40 6.99 -11.59 -22.14
C GLY A 40 7.08 -10.26 -21.41
N ALA A 41 7.02 -10.28 -20.08
CA ALA A 41 7.39 -9.16 -19.22
C ALA A 41 8.78 -9.41 -18.60
N THR A 42 9.60 -8.37 -18.50
CA THR A 42 10.94 -8.44 -17.89
C THR A 42 11.44 -7.04 -17.58
N THR A 43 12.42 -6.91 -16.70
CA THR A 43 13.11 -5.63 -16.49
C THR A 43 14.10 -5.36 -17.62
N LEU A 44 14.43 -4.08 -17.88
CA LEU A 44 15.39 -3.78 -18.97
C LEU A 44 16.80 -4.31 -18.64
N ASN A 45 17.16 -4.46 -17.36
CA ASN A 45 18.46 -5.04 -16.97
C ASN A 45 18.54 -6.52 -17.39
N GLU A 46 17.46 -7.27 -17.15
CA GLU A 46 17.39 -8.68 -17.54
C GLU A 46 17.25 -8.85 -19.06
N TYR A 47 16.49 -7.98 -19.72
CA TYR A 47 16.44 -7.95 -21.18
C TYR A 47 17.85 -7.82 -21.79
N GLN A 48 18.63 -6.83 -21.31
CA GLN A 48 20.00 -6.60 -21.76
C GLN A 48 20.93 -7.77 -21.46
N LYS A 49 20.70 -8.48 -20.35
CA LYS A 49 21.56 -9.59 -19.91
C LYS A 49 21.27 -10.90 -20.64
N TYR A 50 20.00 -11.20 -20.91
CA TYR A 50 19.56 -12.54 -21.32
C TYR A 50 18.93 -12.60 -22.71
N ILE A 51 18.25 -11.55 -23.17
CA ILE A 51 17.51 -11.55 -24.44
C ILE A 51 18.33 -10.86 -25.54
N GLU A 52 18.87 -9.68 -25.26
CA GLU A 52 19.66 -8.89 -26.22
C GLU A 52 20.97 -9.58 -26.61
N LYS A 53 21.52 -10.43 -25.72
CA LYS A 53 22.73 -11.21 -26.01
C LYS A 53 22.47 -12.50 -26.80
N ASP A 54 21.22 -12.91 -26.99
CA ASP A 54 20.84 -14.11 -27.74
C ASP A 54 20.25 -13.69 -29.10
N ALA A 55 21.03 -13.89 -30.16
CA ALA A 55 20.65 -13.49 -31.52
C ALA A 55 19.36 -14.16 -32.04
N ALA A 56 18.99 -15.34 -31.54
CA ALA A 56 17.75 -16.00 -31.95
C ALA A 56 16.52 -15.34 -31.32
N LEU A 57 16.64 -14.92 -30.06
CA LEU A 57 15.56 -14.26 -29.32
C LEU A 57 15.43 -12.79 -29.71
N GLU A 58 16.54 -12.08 -29.86
CA GLU A 58 16.57 -10.67 -30.29
C GLU A 58 15.84 -10.46 -31.62
N ARG A 59 15.97 -11.40 -32.57
CA ARG A 59 15.30 -11.33 -33.87
C ARG A 59 13.79 -11.58 -33.82
N ARG A 60 13.28 -12.14 -32.71
CA ARG A 60 11.87 -12.56 -32.58
C ARG A 60 11.08 -11.69 -31.59
N PHE A 61 11.76 -11.08 -30.63
CA PHE A 61 11.13 -10.13 -29.71
C PHE A 61 11.20 -8.70 -30.25
N GLN A 62 10.06 -8.00 -30.21
CA GLN A 62 10.03 -6.55 -30.37
C GLN A 62 9.89 -5.90 -28.98
N PRO A 63 10.86 -5.07 -28.54
CA PRO A 63 10.75 -4.39 -27.25
C PRO A 63 9.77 -3.19 -27.28
N VAL A 64 8.77 -3.13 -26.38
CA VAL A 64 7.79 -2.00 -26.24
C VAL A 64 7.82 -1.24 -24.88
N THR A 65 8.32 0.03 -24.82
CA THR A 65 8.28 1.07 -23.72
C THR A 65 7.05 1.06 -22.83
N VAL A 66 7.08 0.44 -21.65
CA VAL A 66 6.16 0.74 -20.55
C VAL A 66 6.90 1.60 -19.50
N PRO A 67 6.77 2.94 -19.55
CA PRO A 67 7.36 3.79 -18.53
C PRO A 67 6.57 3.69 -17.22
N GLU A 68 7.21 4.08 -16.12
CA GLU A 68 6.51 4.37 -14.87
C GLU A 68 5.39 5.40 -15.12
N PRO A 69 4.18 5.21 -14.58
CA PRO A 69 3.10 6.19 -14.70
C PRO A 69 3.45 7.48 -13.97
N THR A 70 2.96 8.60 -14.50
CA THR A 70 3.00 9.87 -13.79
C THR A 70 2.10 9.83 -12.55
N VAL A 71 2.32 10.73 -11.59
CA VAL A 71 1.46 10.87 -10.40
C VAL A 71 -0.02 10.97 -10.79
N ALA A 72 -0.36 11.79 -11.78
CA ALA A 72 -1.73 11.92 -12.27
C ALA A 72 -2.33 10.60 -12.81
N ARG A 73 -1.53 9.79 -13.50
CA ARG A 73 -1.95 8.45 -13.97
C ARG A 73 -2.08 7.47 -12.82
N ALA A 74 -1.17 7.52 -11.84
CA ALA A 74 -1.25 6.68 -10.65
C ALA A 74 -2.52 6.99 -9.84
N ILE A 75 -2.91 8.25 -9.71
CA ILE A 75 -4.19 8.67 -9.10
C ILE A 75 -5.37 8.01 -9.84
N MET A 76 -5.38 8.02 -11.18
CA MET A 76 -6.45 7.37 -11.96
C MET A 76 -6.49 5.86 -11.73
N ILE A 77 -5.34 5.20 -11.64
CA ILE A 77 -5.25 3.76 -11.33
C ILE A 77 -5.83 3.49 -9.94
N LEU A 78 -5.43 4.27 -8.93
CA LEU A 78 -5.93 4.13 -7.56
C LEU A 78 -7.44 4.37 -7.46
N ARG A 79 -7.99 5.35 -8.21
CA ARG A 79 -9.44 5.56 -8.33
C ARG A 79 -10.15 4.32 -8.88
N GLY A 80 -9.57 3.68 -9.89
CA GLY A 80 -10.11 2.42 -10.44
C GLY A 80 -10.05 1.23 -9.47
N LEU A 81 -9.17 1.29 -8.47
CA LEU A 81 -9.04 0.26 -7.42
C LEU A 81 -9.86 0.57 -6.16
N ARG A 82 -10.44 1.77 -6.06
CA ARG A 82 -11.15 2.25 -4.87
C ARG A 82 -12.22 1.28 -4.39
N ASP A 83 -13.17 0.93 -5.26
CA ASP A 83 -14.30 0.05 -4.91
C ASP A 83 -13.83 -1.32 -4.42
N THR A 84 -12.73 -1.82 -4.99
CA THR A 84 -12.14 -3.11 -4.59
C THR A 84 -11.55 -3.03 -3.19
N PHE A 85 -10.82 -1.96 -2.87
CA PHE A 85 -10.26 -1.76 -1.54
C PHE A 85 -11.32 -1.45 -0.48
N GLU A 86 -12.30 -0.61 -0.81
CA GLU A 86 -13.43 -0.30 0.07
C GLU A 86 -14.20 -1.57 0.45
N ALA A 87 -14.49 -2.43 -0.53
CA ALA A 87 -15.16 -3.72 -0.30
C ALA A 87 -14.30 -4.70 0.52
N HIS A 88 -13.01 -4.82 0.20
CA HIS A 88 -12.09 -5.73 0.89
C HIS A 88 -11.90 -5.36 2.36
N HIS A 89 -11.64 -4.09 2.64
CA HIS A 89 -11.36 -3.61 4.00
C HIS A 89 -12.62 -3.20 4.78
N LYS A 90 -13.77 -3.07 4.12
CA LYS A 90 -15.02 -2.55 4.69
C LYS A 90 -14.82 -1.16 5.29
N VAL A 91 -14.22 -0.29 4.50
CA VAL A 91 -13.95 1.13 4.79
C VAL A 91 -14.38 1.96 3.58
N SER A 92 -14.54 3.27 3.77
CA SER A 92 -14.63 4.24 2.67
C SER A 92 -13.27 4.92 2.47
N ILE A 93 -12.93 5.33 1.27
CA ILE A 93 -11.64 5.96 0.95
C ILE A 93 -11.90 7.34 0.38
N SER A 94 -11.50 8.40 1.08
CA SER A 94 -11.65 9.77 0.59
C SER A 94 -10.80 10.04 -0.67
N GLU A 95 -11.23 11.00 -1.48
CA GLU A 95 -10.47 11.42 -2.68
C GLU A 95 -9.09 11.97 -2.30
N ASP A 96 -9.00 12.73 -1.20
CA ASP A 96 -7.74 13.28 -0.70
C ASP A 96 -6.76 12.17 -0.27
N ALA A 97 -7.24 11.04 0.24
CA ALA A 97 -6.38 9.90 0.57
C ALA A 97 -5.73 9.29 -0.67
N ILE A 98 -6.47 9.20 -1.79
CA ILE A 98 -5.95 8.68 -3.07
C ILE A 98 -4.86 9.60 -3.61
N ILE A 99 -5.12 10.91 -3.62
CA ILE A 99 -4.15 11.91 -4.07
C ILE A 99 -2.90 11.86 -3.19
N ALA A 100 -3.07 11.85 -1.86
CA ALA A 100 -1.97 11.77 -0.91
C ALA A 100 -1.14 10.49 -1.10
N ALA A 101 -1.76 9.34 -1.34
CA ALA A 101 -1.03 8.09 -1.57
C ALA A 101 -0.12 8.16 -2.79
N ALA A 102 -0.57 8.78 -3.88
CA ALA A 102 0.25 8.97 -5.07
C ALA A 102 1.38 10.00 -4.85
N GLU A 103 1.05 11.20 -4.33
CA GLU A 103 2.01 12.30 -4.16
C GLU A 103 3.08 12.00 -3.12
N LEU A 104 2.68 11.47 -1.95
CA LEU A 104 3.61 11.20 -0.86
C LEU A 104 4.50 10.00 -1.16
N SER A 105 3.97 8.97 -1.84
CA SER A 105 4.81 7.83 -2.26
C SER A 105 5.80 8.25 -3.34
N ASP A 106 5.42 9.11 -4.28
CA ASP A 106 6.33 9.63 -5.30
C ASP A 106 7.50 10.38 -4.66
N ARG A 107 7.20 11.28 -3.73
CA ARG A 107 8.18 12.16 -3.11
C ARG A 107 9.10 11.45 -2.12
N TYR A 108 8.56 10.62 -1.22
CA TYR A 108 9.31 10.10 -0.09
C TYR A 108 9.73 8.63 -0.22
N ILE A 109 9.13 7.87 -1.14
CA ILE A 109 9.44 6.45 -1.35
C ILE A 109 10.11 6.29 -2.72
N THR A 110 11.41 6.61 -2.79
CA THR A 110 12.18 6.64 -4.05
C THR A 110 12.73 5.28 -4.47
N ALA A 111 12.75 4.29 -3.56
CA ALA A 111 13.26 2.94 -3.83
C ALA A 111 12.28 2.06 -4.63
N ARG A 112 11.03 2.51 -4.81
CA ARG A 112 9.96 1.79 -5.52
C ARG A 112 9.33 2.69 -6.59
N PHE A 113 8.65 2.05 -7.53
CA PHE A 113 8.00 2.73 -8.66
C PHE A 113 6.48 2.83 -8.46
N LEU A 114 5.88 3.89 -8.99
CA LEU A 114 4.44 3.99 -9.17
C LEU A 114 3.95 2.93 -10.18
N PRO A 115 2.69 2.47 -10.06
CA PRO A 115 1.71 2.81 -9.03
C PRO A 115 1.85 1.93 -7.76
N ASP A 116 2.68 0.89 -7.81
CA ASP A 116 2.78 -0.17 -6.79
C ASP A 116 3.01 0.37 -5.37
N LYS A 117 3.94 1.31 -5.19
CA LYS A 117 4.17 1.95 -3.89
C LYS A 117 2.96 2.74 -3.35
N ALA A 118 2.17 3.35 -4.23
CA ALA A 118 0.99 4.12 -3.83
C ALA A 118 -0.17 3.18 -3.45
N ILE A 119 -0.31 2.07 -4.18
CA ILE A 119 -1.27 1.00 -3.91
C ILE A 119 -1.00 0.42 -2.51
N ASP A 120 0.25 0.06 -2.21
CA ASP A 120 0.66 -0.48 -0.91
C ASP A 120 0.41 0.51 0.25
N LEU A 121 0.66 1.82 0.03
CA LEU A 121 0.33 2.83 1.05
C LEU A 121 -1.17 2.91 1.33
N LEU A 122 -1.99 2.95 0.28
CA LEU A 122 -3.44 3.07 0.42
C LEU A 122 -4.03 1.83 1.08
N ASP A 123 -3.56 0.63 0.71
CA ASP A 123 -3.96 -0.64 1.30
C ASP A 123 -3.62 -0.72 2.79
N ARG A 124 -2.39 -0.34 3.18
CA ARG A 124 -1.99 -0.26 4.59
C ARG A 124 -2.81 0.75 5.38
N ALA A 125 -3.13 1.90 4.78
CA ALA A 125 -3.97 2.90 5.42
C ALA A 125 -5.39 2.36 5.64
N ALA A 126 -5.98 1.68 4.65
CA ALA A 126 -7.28 1.03 4.75
C ALA A 126 -7.30 -0.06 5.84
N ALA A 127 -6.32 -0.96 5.84
CA ALA A 127 -6.18 -2.00 6.85
C ALA A 127 -6.03 -1.42 8.26
N ARG A 128 -5.24 -0.35 8.42
CA ARG A 128 -5.06 0.33 9.70
C ARG A 128 -6.36 0.97 10.19
N VAL A 129 -7.05 1.71 9.33
CA VAL A 129 -8.34 2.35 9.65
C VAL A 129 -9.36 1.29 10.06
N LYS A 130 -9.41 0.17 9.35
CA LYS A 130 -10.26 -0.96 9.71
C LYS A 130 -9.93 -1.51 11.09
N LEU A 131 -8.66 -1.78 11.36
CA LEU A 131 -8.21 -2.32 12.64
C LEU A 131 -8.55 -1.37 13.79
N SER A 132 -8.29 -0.07 13.62
CA SER A 132 -8.61 0.97 14.59
C SER A 132 -10.12 1.08 14.86
N ALA A 133 -10.96 0.97 13.83
CA ALA A 133 -12.42 0.98 13.99
C ALA A 133 -12.95 -0.27 14.73
N THR A 134 -12.25 -1.41 14.63
CA THR A 134 -12.63 -2.64 15.34
C THR A 134 -11.98 -2.79 16.72
N ALA A 135 -10.99 -1.96 17.04
CA ALA A 135 -10.28 -2.03 18.31
C ALA A 135 -11.18 -1.58 19.46
N ARG A 136 -11.09 -2.27 20.60
CA ARG A 136 -11.74 -1.82 21.84
C ARG A 136 -11.11 -0.50 22.30
N PRO A 137 -11.90 0.51 22.69
CA PRO A 137 -11.38 1.75 23.24
C PRO A 137 -10.48 1.50 24.45
N VAL A 138 -9.45 2.33 24.62
CA VAL A 138 -8.52 2.22 25.77
C VAL A 138 -9.27 2.31 27.09
N ALA A 139 -10.25 3.21 27.19
CA ALA A 139 -11.10 3.36 28.37
C ALA A 139 -11.84 2.06 28.75
N VAL A 140 -12.30 1.29 27.75
CA VAL A 140 -12.94 -0.02 27.99
C VAL A 140 -11.92 -1.01 28.56
N GLN A 141 -10.71 -1.06 27.99
CA GLN A 141 -9.66 -1.97 28.45
C GLN A 141 -9.16 -1.65 29.87
N GLU A 142 -9.03 -0.37 30.19
CA GLU A 142 -8.64 0.10 31.53
C GLU A 142 -9.70 -0.27 32.57
N LEU A 143 -10.98 -0.08 32.25
CA LEU A 143 -12.09 -0.37 33.14
C LEU A 143 -12.27 -1.89 33.37
N GLU A 144 -12.06 -2.71 32.34
CA GLU A 144 -12.01 -4.17 32.47
C GLU A 144 -10.86 -4.62 33.39
N SER A 145 -9.71 -3.95 33.30
CA SER A 145 -8.55 -4.23 34.15
C SER A 145 -8.81 -3.83 35.61
N GLU A 146 -9.43 -2.68 35.85
CA GLU A 146 -9.85 -2.21 37.17
C GLU A 146 -10.86 -3.19 37.80
N LEU A 147 -11.89 -3.60 37.04
CA LEU A 147 -12.87 -4.59 37.47
C LEU A 147 -12.23 -5.93 37.85
N HIS A 148 -11.25 -6.39 37.07
CA HIS A 148 -10.51 -7.60 37.41
C HIS A 148 -9.77 -7.44 38.74
N GLN A 149 -9.14 -6.29 39.00
CA GLN A 149 -8.47 -6.03 40.28
C GLN A 149 -9.46 -6.03 41.45
N LEU A 150 -10.57 -5.32 41.31
CA LEU A 150 -11.61 -5.23 42.34
C LEU A 150 -12.24 -6.59 42.68
N ARG A 151 -12.51 -7.43 41.67
CA ARG A 151 -13.02 -8.80 41.89
C ARG A 151 -12.04 -9.67 42.67
N ARG A 152 -10.74 -9.61 42.33
CA ARG A 152 -9.70 -10.32 43.10
C ARG A 152 -9.61 -9.83 44.55
N GLU A 153 -9.75 -8.53 44.76
CA GLU A 153 -9.76 -7.95 46.11
C GLU A 153 -11.01 -8.40 46.89
N GLN A 154 -12.17 -8.42 46.25
CA GLN A 154 -13.42 -8.90 46.85
C GLN A 154 -13.30 -10.36 47.28
N ASP A 155 -12.78 -11.23 46.40
CA ASP A 155 -12.57 -12.65 46.70
C ASP A 155 -11.62 -12.85 47.90
N TYR A 156 -10.55 -12.06 47.95
CA TYR A 156 -9.57 -12.10 49.05
C TYR A 156 -10.19 -11.68 50.40
N VAL A 157 -10.98 -10.61 50.41
CA VAL A 157 -11.65 -10.08 51.61
C VAL A 157 -12.78 -11.03 52.06
N ALA A 158 -13.52 -11.61 51.12
CA ALA A 158 -14.56 -12.61 51.37
C ALA A 158 -13.97 -13.90 51.97
N ALA A 159 -12.84 -14.39 51.46
CA ALA A 159 -12.13 -15.54 52.02
C ALA A 159 -11.69 -15.32 53.47
N ARG A 160 -11.45 -14.07 53.87
CA ARG A 160 -11.13 -13.65 55.25
C ARG A 160 -12.36 -13.35 56.12
N LYS A 161 -13.56 -13.66 55.63
CA LYS A 161 -14.84 -13.45 56.32
C LYS A 161 -15.11 -11.97 56.69
N GLN A 162 -14.51 -11.04 55.97
CA GLN A 162 -14.75 -9.60 56.14
C GLN A 162 -15.93 -9.16 55.27
N TYR A 163 -17.13 -9.60 55.64
CA TYR A 163 -18.32 -9.47 54.79
C TYR A 163 -18.71 -8.02 54.50
N ASP A 164 -18.54 -7.10 55.45
CA ASP A 164 -18.88 -5.67 55.27
C ASP A 164 -18.02 -5.01 54.16
N ARG A 165 -16.70 -5.30 54.17
CA ARG A 165 -15.77 -4.80 53.14
C ARG A 165 -15.99 -5.49 51.79
N ALA A 166 -16.32 -6.78 51.79
CA ALA A 166 -16.66 -7.49 50.56
C ALA A 166 -17.94 -6.95 49.91
N ALA A 167 -18.92 -6.54 50.73
CA ALA A 167 -20.15 -5.88 50.26
C ALA A 167 -19.88 -4.48 49.69
N GLU A 168 -18.98 -3.69 50.31
CA GLU A 168 -18.56 -2.39 49.78
C GLU A 168 -17.85 -2.50 48.42
N LEU A 169 -16.92 -3.46 48.29
CA LEU A 169 -16.28 -3.79 47.01
C LEU A 169 -17.29 -4.25 45.97
N GLY A 170 -18.29 -5.05 46.37
CA GLY A 170 -19.39 -5.48 45.50
C GLY A 170 -20.16 -4.30 44.90
N LYS A 171 -20.49 -3.30 45.71
CA LYS A 171 -21.15 -2.07 45.21
C LYS A 171 -20.28 -1.30 44.22
N ARG A 172 -18.96 -1.21 44.46
CA ARG A 172 -18.01 -0.57 43.52
C ARG A 172 -17.91 -1.35 42.20
N ILE A 173 -17.85 -2.67 42.27
CA ILE A 173 -17.85 -3.56 41.10
C ILE A 173 -19.13 -3.35 40.30
N GLU A 174 -20.30 -3.35 40.94
CA GLU A 174 -21.59 -3.16 40.26
C GLU A 174 -21.67 -1.79 39.56
N ALA A 175 -21.20 -0.73 40.22
CA ALA A 175 -21.14 0.61 39.62
C ALA A 175 -20.20 0.65 38.40
N LYS A 176 -19.03 0.01 38.49
CA LYS A 176 -18.02 -0.07 37.42
C LYS A 176 -18.48 -0.97 36.27
N GLU A 177 -19.23 -2.04 36.54
CA GLU A 177 -19.86 -2.89 35.53
C GLU A 177 -20.94 -2.14 34.76
N ALA A 178 -21.73 -1.31 35.43
CA ALA A 178 -22.71 -0.45 34.77
C ALA A 178 -22.04 0.61 33.87
N GLU A 179 -20.92 1.19 34.32
CA GLU A 179 -20.09 2.10 33.52
C GLU A 179 -19.50 1.39 32.29
N LEU A 180 -18.94 0.18 32.47
CA LEU A 180 -18.40 -0.63 31.39
C LEU A 180 -19.46 -0.98 30.36
N LYS A 181 -20.64 -1.40 30.81
CA LYS A 181 -21.75 -1.75 29.94
C LYS A 181 -22.15 -0.57 29.06
N LYS A 182 -22.27 0.64 29.62
CA LYS A 182 -22.56 1.86 28.85
C LYS A 182 -21.48 2.16 27.81
N LEU A 183 -20.21 2.13 28.22
CA LEU A 183 -19.07 2.37 27.33
C LEU A 183 -19.03 1.38 26.16
N VAL A 184 -19.32 0.10 26.43
CA VAL A 184 -19.39 -0.93 25.39
C VAL A 184 -20.58 -0.72 24.47
N GLU A 185 -21.77 -0.42 25.01
CA GLU A 185 -22.97 -0.13 24.22
C GLU A 185 -22.79 1.11 23.32
N ASP A 186 -22.16 2.16 23.84
CA ASP A 186 -21.87 3.38 23.09
C ASP A 186 -20.81 3.12 22.00
N TRP A 187 -19.75 2.36 22.31
CA TRP A 187 -18.76 1.93 21.31
C TRP A 187 -19.38 1.05 20.22
N GLU A 188 -20.26 0.11 20.57
CA GLU A 188 -20.96 -0.72 19.58
C GLU A 188 -21.90 0.11 18.71
N ARG A 189 -22.57 1.11 19.29
CA ARG A 189 -23.42 2.06 18.55
C ARG A 189 -22.60 2.93 17.60
N GLU A 190 -21.45 3.45 18.04
CA GLU A 190 -20.52 4.19 17.20
C GLU A 190 -19.91 3.32 16.10
N ARG A 191 -19.60 2.06 16.39
CA ARG A 191 -19.09 1.11 15.40
C ARG A 191 -20.15 0.74 14.36
N ALA A 192 -21.43 0.72 14.76
CA ALA A 192 -22.54 0.46 13.85
C ALA A 192 -22.92 1.69 13.00
N SER A 193 -22.70 2.90 13.52
CA SER A 193 -23.04 4.16 12.83
C SER A 193 -21.88 4.75 12.02
N GLY A 194 -20.64 4.50 12.42
CA GLY A 194 -19.44 5.05 11.80
C GLY A 194 -18.94 4.22 10.63
N SER A 195 -19.06 4.74 9.40
CA SER A 195 -18.25 4.24 8.29
C SER A 195 -16.80 4.61 8.57
N ALA A 196 -15.94 3.61 8.77
CA ALA A 196 -14.51 3.83 8.88
C ALA A 196 -14.01 4.44 7.56
N GLU A 197 -13.45 5.65 7.60
CA GLU A 197 -13.03 6.41 6.42
C GLU A 197 -11.50 6.60 6.39
N VAL A 198 -10.89 6.32 5.25
CA VAL A 198 -9.47 6.56 4.97
C VAL A 198 -9.30 7.98 4.47
N LYS A 199 -8.50 8.78 5.19
CA LYS A 199 -8.18 10.18 4.91
C LYS A 199 -6.71 10.37 4.63
N ALA A 200 -6.33 11.54 4.12
CA ALA A 200 -4.94 11.87 3.80
C ALA A 200 -4.00 11.73 5.01
N GLU A 201 -4.48 12.03 6.22
CA GLU A 201 -3.71 11.91 7.46
C GLU A 201 -3.33 10.45 7.74
N HIS A 202 -4.22 9.51 7.44
CA HIS A 202 -3.94 8.08 7.62
C HIS A 202 -2.78 7.64 6.70
N VAL A 203 -2.77 8.11 5.45
CA VAL A 203 -1.69 7.83 4.51
C VAL A 203 -0.38 8.48 4.97
N ALA A 204 -0.43 9.76 5.37
CA ALA A 204 0.75 10.49 5.85
C ALA A 204 1.36 9.86 7.12
N GLN A 205 0.55 9.30 8.02
CA GLN A 205 1.02 8.52 9.16
C GLN A 205 1.80 7.26 8.74
N ILE A 206 1.33 6.54 7.71
CA ILE A 206 2.05 5.36 7.19
C ILE A 206 3.39 5.78 6.58
N VAL A 207 3.41 6.85 5.77
CA VAL A 207 4.66 7.37 5.18
C VAL A 207 5.64 7.81 6.26
N SER A 208 5.14 8.53 7.28
CA SER A 208 5.98 8.97 8.40
C SER A 208 6.61 7.78 9.12
N ARG A 209 5.85 6.70 9.34
CA ARG A 209 6.37 5.48 9.97
C ARG A 209 7.39 4.76 9.09
N LEU A 210 7.18 4.71 7.78
CA LEU A 210 8.08 4.01 6.85
C LEU A 210 9.38 4.75 6.62
N THR A 211 9.33 6.08 6.61
CA THR A 211 10.47 6.94 6.23
C THR A 211 11.17 7.54 7.44
N GLY A 212 10.52 7.58 8.60
CA GLY A 212 10.98 8.30 9.79
C GLY A 212 10.84 9.83 9.69
N ILE A 213 10.26 10.35 8.59
CA ILE A 213 10.12 11.78 8.33
C ILE A 213 8.69 12.20 8.68
N PRO A 214 8.45 13.16 9.59
CA PRO A 214 7.10 13.62 9.90
C PRO A 214 6.50 14.38 8.71
N VAL A 215 5.42 13.84 8.14
CA VAL A 215 4.79 14.40 6.92
C VAL A 215 3.50 15.18 7.23
N ASN A 216 2.95 15.04 8.44
CA ASN A 216 1.65 15.61 8.82
C ASN A 216 1.63 17.15 8.90
N GLU A 217 2.78 17.79 9.15
CA GLU A 217 2.88 19.25 9.30
C GLU A 217 3.18 19.96 7.96
N LEU A 218 3.74 19.23 6.99
CA LEU A 218 4.25 19.82 5.73
C LEU A 218 3.18 19.93 4.64
N THR A 219 2.11 19.14 4.69
CA THR A 219 1.08 19.12 3.64
C THR A 219 0.20 20.37 3.61
N VAL A 220 0.00 21.02 4.75
CA VAL A 220 -0.77 22.29 4.85
C VAL A 220 0.11 23.47 4.43
N GLU A 221 1.31 23.58 4.99
CA GLU A 221 2.23 24.68 4.66
C GLU A 221 2.68 24.68 3.20
N GLU A 222 2.88 23.52 2.58
CA GLU A 222 3.33 23.44 1.19
C GLU A 222 2.21 23.67 0.18
N ARG A 223 0.95 23.30 0.50
CA ARG A 223 -0.22 23.69 -0.32
C ARG A 223 -0.40 25.20 -0.32
N GLU A 224 -0.22 25.85 0.83
CA GLU A 224 -0.26 27.32 0.94
C GLU A 224 0.92 27.98 0.23
N LYS A 225 2.15 27.47 0.38
CA LYS A 225 3.35 27.99 -0.33
C LYS A 225 3.25 27.81 -1.85
N ALA A 226 2.70 26.70 -2.33
CA ALA A 226 2.49 26.46 -3.76
C ALA A 226 1.43 27.42 -4.34
N ALA A 227 0.34 27.69 -3.61
CA ALA A 227 -0.66 28.68 -4.00
C ALA A 227 -0.09 30.11 -4.01
N ALA A 228 0.78 30.45 -3.05
CA ALA A 228 1.47 31.74 -2.99
C ALA A 228 2.49 31.93 -4.14
N LEU A 229 3.20 30.87 -4.55
CA LEU A 229 4.13 30.92 -5.68
C LEU A 229 3.42 31.05 -7.04
N GLY A 230 2.22 30.50 -7.18
CA GLY A 230 1.39 30.60 -8.38
C GLY A 230 0.89 32.02 -8.68
N THR A 231 0.75 32.88 -7.65
CA THR A 231 0.31 34.27 -7.83
C THR A 231 1.47 35.21 -8.20
N THR A 232 2.72 34.89 -7.84
CA THR A 232 3.90 35.67 -8.21
C THR A 232 4.45 35.39 -9.62
N ALA A 233 4.08 34.29 -10.26
CA ALA A 233 4.65 33.87 -11.56
C ALA A 233 4.00 34.50 -12.80
N ALA A 234 3.03 35.42 -12.66
CA ALA A 234 2.30 36.01 -13.78
C ALA A 234 3.07 37.14 -14.53
N ARG A 235 4.37 37.36 -14.27
CA ARG A 235 5.13 38.43 -14.93
C ARG A 235 6.60 38.08 -15.16
N ALA A 236 6.89 37.37 -16.25
CA ALA A 236 7.96 37.67 -17.24
C ALA A 236 8.34 36.41 -18.08
N PRO A 237 8.84 36.58 -19.32
CA PRO A 237 8.84 35.54 -20.34
C PRO A 237 10.22 34.87 -20.57
N GLY A 238 10.17 33.63 -21.10
CA GLY A 238 11.18 33.05 -21.99
C GLY A 238 12.44 32.46 -21.35
N GLY A 239 12.75 31.19 -21.66
CA GLY A 239 14.12 30.69 -21.53
C GLY A 239 14.28 29.18 -21.27
N THR A 240 14.56 28.44 -22.35
CA THR A 240 15.40 27.22 -22.42
C THR A 240 15.07 25.99 -21.55
N ARG A 241 14.54 24.96 -22.22
CA ARG A 241 14.49 23.57 -21.73
C ARG A 241 15.91 23.00 -21.60
N ARG A 242 16.33 22.66 -20.39
CA ARG A 242 17.46 21.76 -20.14
C ARG A 242 16.92 20.37 -19.76
N GLY A 243 17.36 19.36 -20.50
CA GLY A 243 16.98 17.97 -20.32
C GLY A 243 17.54 17.38 -19.02
N GLY A 244 16.67 16.66 -18.30
CA GLY A 244 17.03 15.78 -17.19
C GLY A 244 17.06 14.31 -17.65
N PRO A 245 17.81 13.43 -16.95
CA PRO A 245 18.13 12.08 -17.42
C PRO A 245 16.90 11.17 -17.36
N CYS A 246 16.53 10.59 -18.50
CA CYS A 246 15.45 9.63 -18.66
C CYS A 246 15.68 8.38 -17.80
N ARG A 247 14.92 8.23 -16.71
CA ARG A 247 14.81 7.00 -15.93
C ARG A 247 13.46 6.36 -16.23
N GLY A 248 13.45 5.27 -17.00
CA GLY A 248 12.21 4.53 -17.30
C GLY A 248 12.51 3.15 -17.86
N ARG A 249 12.10 2.10 -17.14
CA ARG A 249 12.23 0.70 -17.55
C ARG A 249 11.01 -0.10 -17.08
N CYS A 250 10.18 -0.50 -18.04
CA CYS A 250 9.63 -1.84 -18.25
C CYS A 250 9.19 -1.85 -19.73
N ARG A 251 9.18 -2.99 -20.44
CA ARG A 251 8.68 -3.03 -21.84
C ARG A 251 7.91 -4.33 -22.09
N ALA A 252 6.66 -4.27 -22.55
CA ALA A 252 5.95 -5.46 -23.05
C ALA A 252 6.51 -5.86 -24.42
N ALA A 253 6.43 -7.13 -24.84
CA ALA A 253 6.92 -7.55 -26.16
C ALA A 253 5.79 -8.19 -26.98
N VAL A 254 5.65 -7.77 -28.24
CA VAL A 254 4.65 -8.31 -29.19
C VAL A 254 5.39 -8.90 -30.41
N PRO A 255 5.05 -10.10 -30.89
CA PRO A 255 5.74 -10.70 -32.04
C PRO A 255 5.45 -9.95 -33.34
N ARG A 256 6.49 -9.74 -34.17
CA ARG A 256 6.34 -9.25 -35.55
C ARG A 256 5.82 -10.38 -36.44
N ARG A 257 4.78 -10.10 -37.24
CA ARG A 257 4.28 -11.03 -38.26
C ARG A 257 5.34 -11.22 -39.37
N PRO A 258 5.54 -12.44 -39.87
CA PRO A 258 6.34 -12.65 -41.08
C PRO A 258 5.55 -12.20 -42.32
N ALA A 259 6.26 -11.67 -43.31
CA ALA A 259 5.79 -11.51 -44.68
C ALA A 259 5.90 -12.86 -45.41
#